data_AF-A0A7X1IFU2-F1
#
_entry.id   AF-A0A7X1IFU2-F1
#
_cell.length_a   1.000
_cell.length_b   1.000
_cell.length_c   1.000
_cell.angle_alpha   90.00
_cell.angle_beta   90.00
_cell.angle_gamma   90.00
#
_symmetry.space_group_name_H-M   'P 1'
#
loop_
_entity.id
_entity.type
_entity.pdbx_description
1 polymer ?
#
loop_
_entity_poly.entity_id
_entity_poly.type
_entity_poly.pdbx_seq_one_letter_code
_entity_poly.pdbx_strand_id
1 'polypeptide(L)' 'MFETRDEEQWHAHLRGLREADPGIDWSAMRMDMFCGRLTQPTVFRLSRFMPHAATASATATATASDSGPGQGSAP' A
#
# COMPACT_ATOMS: atom_id res chain seq x y z
N MET A 1 -7.39 3.96 -12.66
CA MET A 1 -7.24 2.50 -12.76
C MET A 1 -6.89 2.20 -14.21
N PHE A 2 -5.91 1.33 -14.44
CA PHE A 2 -5.40 0.99 -15.78
C PHE A 2 -5.48 -0.53 -15.97
N GLU A 3 -5.82 -0.98 -17.17
CA GLU A 3 -5.97 -2.40 -17.48
C GLU A 3 -5.50 -2.66 -18.92
N THR A 4 -4.76 -3.74 -19.14
CA THR A 4 -4.27 -4.11 -20.47
C THR A 4 -4.00 -5.61 -20.59
N ARG A 5 -4.05 -6.15 -21.81
CA ARG A 5 -3.61 -7.53 -22.11
C ARG A 5 -2.20 -7.58 -22.68
N ASP A 6 -1.64 -6.42 -23.01
CA ASP A 6 -0.36 -6.26 -23.65
C ASP A 6 0.71 -6.03 -22.57
N GLU A 7 1.68 -6.93 -22.50
CA GLU A 7 2.77 -6.89 -21.54
C GLU A 7 3.72 -5.72 -21.79
N GLU A 8 3.99 -5.38 -23.06
CA GLU A 8 4.83 -4.21 -23.39
C GLU A 8 4.14 -2.91 -22.97
N GLN A 9 2.83 -2.82 -23.21
CA GLN A 9 2.03 -1.68 -22.77
C GLN A 9 1.98 -1.59 -21.24
N TRP A 10 1.89 -2.72 -20.55
CA TRP A 10 1.96 -2.79 -19.09
C TRP A 10 3.29 -2.22 -18.55
N HIS A 11 4.42 -2.67 -19.10
CA HIS A 11 5.74 -2.18 -18.69
C HIS A 11 5.96 -0.71 -19.02
N ALA A 12 5.53 -0.26 -20.21
CA ALA A 12 5.60 1.13 -20.61
C ALA A 12 4.77 2.03 -19.67
N HIS A 13 3.57 1.58 -19.28
CA HIS A 13 2.72 2.31 -18.36
C HIS A 13 3.36 2.42 -16.96
N LEU A 14 3.88 1.32 -16.41
CA LEU A 14 4.55 1.34 -15.10
C LEU A 14 5.79 2.25 -15.07
N ARG A 15 6.59 2.22 -16.13
CA ARG A 15 7.75 3.11 -16.26
C ARG A 15 7.33 4.57 -16.33
N GLY A 16 6.35 4.89 -17.19
CA GLY A 16 5.83 6.25 -17.29
C GLY A 16 5.25 6.76 -15.98
N LEU A 17 4.58 5.89 -15.20
CA LEU A 17 4.04 6.26 -13.89
C LEU A 17 5.14 6.61 -12.88
N ARG A 18 6.25 5.85 -12.87
CA ARG A 18 7.43 6.12 -12.02
C ARG A 18 8.12 7.43 -12.37
N GLU A 19 8.17 7.75 -13.65
CA GLU A 19 8.81 8.97 -14.14
C GLU A 19 7.91 10.20 -13.94
N ALA A 20 6.60 10.06 -14.12
CA ALA A 20 5.65 11.17 -14.05
C ALA A 20 5.30 11.57 -12.61
N ASP A 21 5.26 10.62 -11.67
CA ASP A 21 4.92 10.90 -10.27
C ASP A 21 5.88 10.17 -9.30
N PRO A 22 7.01 10.81 -8.94
CA PRO A 22 7.95 10.28 -7.95
C PRO A 22 7.34 10.14 -6.55
N GLY A 23 6.21 10.81 -6.28
CA GLY A 23 5.51 10.81 -5.00
C GLY A 23 4.46 9.71 -4.88
N ILE A 24 4.29 8.86 -5.89
CA ILE A 24 3.39 7.70 -5.79
C ILE A 24 3.85 6.79 -4.66
N ASP A 25 2.95 6.61 -3.70
CA ASP A 25 3.04 5.55 -2.72
C ASP A 25 2.75 4.20 -3.40
N TRP A 26 3.82 3.50 -3.78
CA TRP A 26 3.75 2.18 -4.38
C TRP A 26 3.15 1.12 -3.44
N SER A 27 3.18 1.34 -2.12
CA SER A 27 2.53 0.42 -1.17
C SER A 27 1.00 0.53 -1.21
N ALA A 28 0.48 1.69 -1.62
CA ALA A 28 -0.94 1.90 -1.90
C ALA A 28 -1.33 1.51 -3.34
N MET A 29 -0.41 1.02 -4.17
CA MET A 29 -0.71 0.55 -5.52
C MET A 29 -0.84 -0.97 -5.55
N ARG A 30 -1.90 -1.48 -6.18
CA ARG A 30 -2.13 -2.90 -6.38
C ARG A 30 -2.01 -3.26 -7.86
N MET A 31 -1.14 -4.22 -8.12
CA MET A 31 -0.91 -4.83 -9.43
C MET A 31 -1.54 -6.22 -9.42
N ASP A 32 -2.58 -6.43 -10.22
CA ASP A 32 -3.19 -7.75 -10.39
C ASP A 32 -2.83 -8.30 -11.78
N MET A 33 -2.54 -9.60 -11.83
CA MET A 33 -2.38 -10.37 -13.07
C MET A 33 -3.46 -11.45 -13.10
N PHE A 34 -4.43 -11.32 -14.00
CA PHE A 34 -5.53 -12.27 -14.10
C PHE A 34 -5.21 -13.35 -15.14
N CYS A 35 -5.03 -14.58 -14.65
CA CYS A 35 -4.73 -15.74 -15.48
C CYS A 35 -5.98 -16.43 -16.04
N GLY A 36 -7.19 -15.98 -15.70
CA GLY A 36 -8.43 -16.58 -16.19
C GLY A 36 -8.45 -18.11 -16.04
N ARG A 37 -8.92 -18.82 -17.08
CA ARG A 37 -8.81 -20.29 -17.23
C ARG A 37 -7.77 -20.72 -18.28
N LEU A 38 -6.99 -19.77 -18.80
CA LEU A 38 -5.96 -20.02 -19.79
C LEU A 38 -4.59 -20.09 -19.12
N THR A 39 -3.68 -20.88 -19.68
CA THR A 39 -2.31 -21.03 -19.16
C THR A 39 -1.50 -19.73 -19.24
N GLN A 40 -1.97 -18.72 -19.99
CA GLN A 40 -1.34 -17.41 -20.09
C GLN A 40 -2.12 -16.31 -19.34
N PRO A 41 -1.41 -15.43 -18.59
CA PRO A 41 -2.02 -14.25 -17.97
C PRO A 41 -2.68 -13.38 -19.03
N THR A 42 -3.99 -13.14 -18.89
CA THR A 42 -4.79 -12.52 -19.95
C THR A 42 -4.98 -11.02 -19.72
N VAL A 43 -4.81 -10.52 -18.49
CA VAL A 43 -5.06 -9.13 -18.14
C VAL A 43 -4.16 -8.67 -17.00
N PHE A 44 -3.40 -7.60 -17.22
CA PHE A 44 -2.68 -6.83 -16.21
C PHE A 44 -3.53 -5.66 -15.76
N ARG A 45 -3.57 -5.39 -14.46
CA ARG A 45 -4.40 -4.32 -13.90
C ARG A 45 -3.67 -3.57 -12.80
N LEU A 46 -3.66 -2.25 -12.92
CA LEU A 46 -3.15 -1.33 -11.91
C LEU A 46 -4.31 -0.58 -11.26
N SER A 47 -4.44 -0.74 -9.95
CA SER A 47 -5.42 -0.02 -9.14
C SER A 47 -4.72 0.68 -7.97
N ARG A 48 -5.19 1.87 -7.60
CA ARG A 48 -4.74 2.54 -6.37
C ARG A 48 -5.69 2.16 -5.25
N PHE A 49 -5.15 1.57 -4.20
CA PHE A 49 -5.86 1.41 -2.94
C PHE A 49 -6.10 2.80 -2.35
N MET A 50 -7.37 3.13 -2.15
CA MET A 50 -7.74 4.29 -1.34
C MET A 50 -8.09 3.76 0.05
N PRO A 51 -7.26 4.03 1.08
CA PRO A 51 -7.72 3.80 2.44
C PRO A 51 -8.99 4.63 2.62
N HIS A 52 -10.05 4.00 3.12
CA HIS A 52 -11.21 4.76 3.57
C HIS A 52 -10.67 5.73 4.62
N ALA A 53 -10.80 7.04 4.38
CA ALA A 53 -10.55 8.03 5.41
C ALA A 53 -11.61 7.75 6.47
N ALA A 54 -11.29 6.87 7.42
CA ALA A 54 -12.00 6.81 8.67
C ALA A 54 -11.88 8.21 9.22
N THR A 55 -12.94 9.00 9.07
CA THR A 55 -13.09 10.30 9.68
C THR A 55 -12.67 10.10 11.12
N ALA A 56 -11.50 10.61 11.50
CA ALA A 56 -10.97 10.42 12.83
C ALA A 56 -11.94 11.12 13.79
N SER A 57 -12.83 10.32 14.37
CA SER A 57 -13.51 10.65 15.59
C SER A 57 -13.17 9.54 16.57
N ALA A 58 -12.58 9.97 17.67
CA ALA A 58 -12.13 9.23 18.84
C ALA A 58 -10.77 8.52 18.76
N THR A 59 -9.75 9.28 19.20
CA THR A 59 -8.92 8.99 20.37
C THR A 59 -8.46 7.53 20.59
N ALA A 60 -7.15 7.31 20.49
CA ALA A 60 -6.38 6.61 21.53
C ALA A 60 -4.86 6.74 21.25
N THR A 61 -4.31 7.89 21.64
CA THR A 61 -2.95 7.90 22.20
C THR A 61 -3.04 7.26 23.57
N ALA A 62 -2.58 6.02 23.71
CA ALA A 62 -2.16 5.44 24.98
C ALA A 62 -1.33 4.17 24.73
N THR A 63 -0.12 4.31 24.18
CA THR A 63 0.93 3.37 24.53
C THR A 63 1.38 3.71 25.94
N ALA A 64 0.83 2.97 26.91
CA ALA A 64 1.37 2.86 28.25
C ALA A 64 2.83 2.37 28.14
N SER A 65 3.77 3.26 28.41
CA SER A 65 5.12 2.90 28.86
C SER A 65 5.25 3.37 30.30
N ASP A 66 4.62 2.60 31.20
CA ASP A 66 4.99 2.59 32.61
C ASP A 66 6.35 1.88 32.72
N SER A 67 7.42 2.65 32.68
CA SER A 67 8.75 2.20 33.08
C SER A 67 9.07 2.87 34.41
N GLY A 68 8.61 2.27 35.51
CA GLY A 68 8.97 2.71 36.86
C GLY A 68 10.46 2.46 37.16
N PRO A 69 11.18 3.41 37.77
CA PRO A 69 12.40 3.09 38.49
C PRO A 69 12.07 2.64 39.91
N GLY A 70 12.54 1.45 40.28
CA GLY A 70 12.39 0.87 41.61
C GLY A 70 12.97 1.79 42.70
N GLN A 71 12.14 2.10 43.69
CA GLN A 71 12.58 2.68 44.95
C GLN A 71 13.17 1.57 45.82
N GLY A 72 14.37 1.81 46.36
CA GLY A 72 15.01 0.91 47.31
C GLY A 72 16.18 1.58 48.02
N SER A 73 15.88 2.37 49.05
CA SER A 73 16.59 2.31 50.34
C SER A 73 16.02 3.33 51.32
N ALA A 74 15.54 2.79 52.43
CA ALA A 74 15.38 3.43 53.73
C ALA A 74 15.93 2.43 54.76
N PRO A 75 16.13 2.79 56.03
CA PRO A 75 16.34 4.13 56.62
C PRO A 75 17.81 4.46 56.90
#